data_AF-A0A7R9W3Z5-F1
#
_entry.id   AF-A0A7R9W3Z5-F1
#
_cell.length_a   1.000
_cell.length_b   1.000
_cell.length_c   1.000
_cell.angle_alpha   90.00
_cell.angle_beta   90.00
_cell.angle_gamma   90.00
#
_symmetry.space_group_name_H-M   'P 1'
#
loop_
_entity.id
_entity.type
_entity.pdbx_description
1 polymer ?
#
loop_
_entity_poly.entity_id
_entity_poly.type
_entity_poly.pdbx_seq_one_letter_code
_entity_poly.pdbx_strand_id
1 'polypeptide(L)'
;MKKCIFLAGAIGSASAFTAPLPKGKYAPPSSQLFSSLAAGVINVDEAMNFQRDVFGMENWAIGGGCQKADGFELTSFDGQDWSVQTNQDIAAGSPVLFVPNEMIISSSKVAQE
;
A
#
# COMPACT_ATOMS: atom_id res chain seq x y z
N MET A 1 -46.65 -4.04 -28.74
CA MET A 1 -45.50 -3.30 -29.33
C MET A 1 -44.96 -2.37 -28.24
N LYS A 2 -44.08 -2.87 -27.38
CA LYS A 2 -42.62 -2.60 -27.35
C LYS A 2 -42.25 -1.12 -27.47
N LYS A 3 -41.86 -0.51 -26.34
CA LYS A 3 -40.66 0.33 -26.21
C LYS A 3 -40.35 0.59 -24.73
N CYS A 4 -39.48 -0.26 -24.17
CA CYS A 4 -38.75 0.03 -22.94
C CYS A 4 -37.74 1.13 -23.23
N ILE A 5 -37.82 2.23 -22.50
CA ILE A 5 -36.85 3.33 -22.54
C ILE A 5 -35.71 2.91 -21.61
N PHE A 6 -34.54 2.62 -22.20
CA PHE A 6 -33.30 2.43 -21.48
C PHE A 6 -32.75 3.82 -21.11
N LEU A 7 -32.69 4.15 -19.82
CA LEU A 7 -31.85 5.23 -19.32
C LEU A 7 -30.43 4.67 -19.13
N ALA A 8 -29.50 5.08 -19.99
CA ALA A 8 -28.08 4.84 -19.81
C ALA A 8 -27.56 5.84 -18.75
N GLY A 9 -27.22 5.33 -17.56
CA GLY A 9 -26.52 6.10 -16.53
C GLY A 9 -25.08 6.35 -16.94
N ALA A 10 -24.67 7.62 -16.97
CA ALA A 10 -23.33 8.04 -17.31
C ALA A 10 -22.31 7.51 -16.30
N ILE A 11 -21.32 6.79 -16.79
CA ILE A 11 -20.07 6.43 -16.11
C ILE A 11 -19.32 7.71 -15.76
N GLY A 12 -19.15 7.98 -14.46
CA GLY A 12 -18.30 9.03 -13.95
C GLY A 12 -16.84 8.76 -14.34
N SER A 13 -16.25 9.65 -15.11
CA SER A 13 -14.83 9.61 -15.45
C SER A 13 -14.00 9.87 -14.20
N ALA A 14 -13.22 8.88 -13.75
CA ALA A 14 -12.13 9.12 -12.83
C ALA A 14 -11.12 10.07 -13.51
N SER A 15 -10.82 11.21 -12.89
CA SER A 15 -9.75 12.08 -13.36
C SER A 15 -8.41 11.43 -13.00
N ALA A 16 -7.77 10.80 -13.98
CA ALA A 16 -6.35 10.50 -13.89
C ALA A 16 -5.57 11.82 -13.96
N PHE A 17 -4.65 12.05 -13.02
CA PHE A 17 -3.67 13.12 -13.13
C PHE A 17 -2.72 12.79 -14.30
N THR A 18 -3.08 13.20 -15.51
CA THR A 18 -2.16 13.20 -16.65
C THR A 18 -1.33 14.47 -16.60
N ALA A 19 -0.17 14.40 -15.97
CA ALA A 19 0.85 15.45 -16.12
C ALA A 19 1.44 15.36 -17.54
N PRO A 20 1.47 16.44 -18.34
CA PRO A 20 2.14 16.42 -19.63
C PRO A 20 3.65 16.27 -19.44
N LEU A 21 4.22 15.20 -19.98
CA LEU A 21 5.67 15.02 -20.02
C LEU A 21 6.29 16.04 -21.00
N PRO A 22 7.32 16.81 -20.59
CA PRO A 22 8.03 17.68 -21.53
C PRO A 22 8.69 16.84 -22.63
N LYS A 23 8.51 17.26 -23.88
CA LYS A 23 9.17 16.69 -25.06
C LYS A 23 10.66 17.03 -25.03
N GLY A 24 11.42 16.30 -24.22
CA GLY A 24 12.88 16.27 -24.21
C GLY A 24 13.33 14.82 -24.39
N LYS A 25 14.27 14.61 -25.31
CA LYS A 25 14.85 13.32 -25.72
C LYS A 25 15.06 12.36 -24.54
N TYR A 26 14.27 11.29 -24.46
CA TYR A 26 14.50 10.19 -23.51
C TYR A 26 15.72 9.39 -23.95
N ALA A 27 16.85 9.57 -23.27
CA ALA A 27 17.91 8.56 -23.25
C ALA A 27 17.45 7.42 -22.32
N PRO A 28 17.66 6.14 -22.67
CA PRO A 28 17.48 5.05 -21.70
C PRO A 28 18.46 5.28 -20.53
N PRO A 29 18.06 5.05 -19.26
CA PRO A 29 19.03 5.08 -18.18
C PRO A 29 19.91 3.84 -18.29
N SER A 30 21.10 3.99 -18.87
CA SER A 30 22.16 3.00 -18.72
C SER A 30 23.38 3.64 -18.07
N SER A 31 23.97 2.87 -17.15
CA SER A 31 25.31 3.03 -16.52
C SER A 31 25.35 3.60 -15.09
N GLN A 32 25.09 2.67 -14.16
CA GLN A 32 25.72 2.39 -12.86
C GLN A 32 26.65 3.41 -12.18
N LEU A 33 26.46 3.58 -10.87
CA LEU A 33 27.49 4.03 -9.94
C LEU A 33 27.33 3.25 -8.61
N PHE A 34 28.10 2.17 -8.46
CA PHE A 34 28.35 1.61 -7.15
C PHE A 34 29.18 2.63 -6.37
N SER A 35 28.52 3.38 -5.49
CA SER A 35 29.22 4.20 -4.50
C SER A 35 29.76 3.28 -3.42
N SER A 36 31.08 3.13 -3.33
CA SER A 36 31.70 2.60 -2.11
C SER A 36 31.41 3.61 -1.00
N LEU A 37 30.44 3.28 -0.16
CA LEU A 37 29.92 4.21 0.83
C LEU A 37 31.01 4.53 1.86
N ALA A 38 31.46 5.78 1.90
CA ALA A 38 32.32 6.28 2.97
C ALA A 38 31.57 6.14 4.31
N ALA A 39 32.30 5.74 5.36
CA ALA A 39 31.75 5.53 6.70
C ALA A 39 30.93 6.77 7.14
N GLY A 40 29.63 6.57 7.34
CA GLY A 40 28.71 7.61 7.85
C GLY A 40 27.49 7.92 6.98
N VAL A 41 27.35 7.34 5.78
CA VAL A 41 26.10 7.43 5.00
C VAL A 41 25.26 6.17 5.25
N ILE A 42 23.95 6.33 5.43
CA ILE A 42 23.01 5.19 5.53
C ILE A 42 22.49 4.96 4.11
N ASN A 43 22.79 3.80 3.54
CA ASN A 43 22.23 3.41 2.26
C ASN A 43 20.75 3.05 2.46
N VAL A 44 19.84 3.86 1.90
CA VAL A 44 18.38 3.61 1.90
C VAL A 44 17.95 3.04 0.53
N ASP A 45 18.82 2.26 -0.10
CA ASP A 45 18.46 1.57 -1.33
C ASP A 45 17.53 0.39 -1.01
N GLU A 46 16.22 0.65 -1.15
CA GLU A 46 15.15 -0.34 -0.97
C GLU A 46 15.22 -1.47 -2.02
N ALA A 47 15.99 -1.31 -3.11
CA ALA A 47 15.93 -2.22 -4.25
C ALA A 47 16.70 -3.54 -4.08
N MET A 48 17.70 -3.63 -3.18
CA MET A 48 18.57 -4.81 -3.13
C MET A 48 18.72 -5.52 -1.78
N ASN A 49 18.51 -4.86 -0.63
CA ASN A 49 18.95 -5.45 0.65
C ASN A 49 18.03 -5.25 1.88
N PHE A 50 16.90 -4.54 1.76
CA PHE A 50 16.00 -4.31 2.89
C PHE A 50 14.66 -5.00 2.67
N GLN A 51 14.61 -6.29 3.05
CA GLN A 51 13.36 -7.03 3.09
C GLN A 51 12.49 -6.49 4.25
N ARG A 52 11.27 -6.05 3.97
CA ARG A 52 10.34 -5.56 5.01
C ARG A 52 10.01 -6.69 5.99
N ASP A 53 10.17 -6.45 7.29
CA ASP A 53 9.78 -7.41 8.33
C ASP A 53 8.25 -7.35 8.58
N VAL A 54 7.51 -7.96 7.66
CA VAL A 54 6.04 -7.95 7.68
C VAL A 54 5.50 -8.85 8.79
N PHE A 55 6.13 -10.00 9.04
CA PHE A 55 5.70 -10.93 10.09
C PHE A 55 5.98 -10.38 11.48
N GLY A 56 7.12 -9.69 11.67
CA GLY A 56 7.40 -8.96 12.91
C GLY A 56 6.40 -7.83 13.14
N MET A 57 6.07 -7.06 12.10
CA MET A 57 5.04 -6.03 12.15
C MET A 57 3.67 -6.60 12.52
N GLU A 58 3.26 -7.71 11.90
CA GLU A 58 1.99 -8.36 12.19
C GLU A 58 1.92 -8.88 13.64
N ASN A 59 2.98 -9.53 14.11
CA ASN A 59 3.05 -10.02 15.49
C ASN A 59 3.04 -8.86 16.50
N TRP A 60 3.74 -7.77 16.20
CA TRP A 60 3.69 -6.54 17.00
C TRP A 60 2.28 -5.95 17.02
N ALA A 61 1.60 -5.90 15.88
CA ALA A 61 0.24 -5.38 15.78
C ALA A 61 -0.75 -6.21 16.61
N ILE A 62 -0.65 -7.55 16.56
CA ILE A 62 -1.46 -8.45 17.39
C ILE A 62 -1.16 -8.20 18.88
N GLY A 63 0.11 -8.07 19.25
CA GLY A 63 0.52 -7.73 20.62
C GLY A 63 -0.01 -6.35 21.09
N GLY A 64 -0.17 -5.41 20.17
CA GLY A 64 -0.76 -4.08 20.39
C GLY A 64 -2.29 -4.06 20.45
N GLY A 65 -2.95 -5.22 20.33
CA GLY A 65 -4.40 -5.35 20.45
C GLY A 65 -5.17 -5.24 19.13
N CYS A 66 -4.49 -5.26 17.98
CA CYS A 66 -5.16 -5.38 16.69
C CYS A 66 -5.84 -6.76 16.57
N GLN A 67 -7.05 -6.78 16.04
CA GLN A 67 -7.81 -8.02 15.82
C GLN A 67 -8.15 -8.16 14.34
N LYS A 68 -7.96 -9.37 13.82
CA LYS A 68 -8.21 -9.71 12.42
C LYS A 68 -9.42 -10.62 12.33
N ALA A 69 -10.25 -10.42 11.31
CA ALA A 69 -11.28 -11.39 10.97
C ALA A 69 -10.63 -12.71 10.52
N ASP A 70 -11.36 -13.80 10.70
CA ASP A 70 -10.89 -15.10 10.22
C ASP A 70 -10.73 -15.08 8.70
N GLY A 71 -9.68 -15.73 8.20
CA GLY A 71 -9.28 -15.70 6.79
C GLY A 71 -8.71 -14.36 6.28
N PHE A 72 -8.42 -13.40 7.16
CA PHE A 72 -7.63 -12.21 6.81
C PHE A 72 -6.14 -12.56 6.76
N GLU A 73 -5.53 -12.40 5.59
CA GLU A 73 -4.11 -12.71 5.37
C GLU A 73 -3.36 -11.60 4.64
N LEU A 74 -2.09 -11.44 5.00
CA LEU A 74 -1.14 -10.58 4.31
C LEU A 74 -0.51 -11.35 3.16
N THR A 75 -0.60 -10.80 1.96
CA THR A 75 -0.08 -11.39 0.73
C THR A 75 0.75 -10.40 -0.05
N SER A 76 1.66 -10.91 -0.87
CA SER A 76 2.50 -10.11 -1.76
C SER A 76 2.66 -10.83 -3.09
N PHE A 77 2.66 -10.07 -4.18
CA PHE A 77 2.86 -10.60 -5.52
C PHE A 77 4.35 -10.70 -5.90
N ASP A 78 5.16 -9.76 -5.43
CA ASP A 78 6.58 -9.59 -5.77
C ASP A 78 7.52 -9.64 -4.55
N GLY A 79 6.96 -9.80 -3.34
CA GLY A 79 7.68 -9.78 -2.07
C GLY A 79 8.03 -8.37 -1.56
N GLN A 80 7.72 -7.32 -2.33
CA GLN A 80 8.01 -5.93 -1.99
C GLN A 80 6.76 -5.21 -1.53
N ASP A 81 5.70 -5.28 -2.33
CA ASP A 81 4.41 -4.66 -2.02
C ASP A 81 3.49 -5.68 -1.34
N TRP A 82 3.06 -5.33 -0.14
CA TRP A 82 2.21 -6.16 0.68
C TRP A 82 0.80 -5.57 0.73
N SER A 83 -0.18 -6.45 0.56
CA SER A 83 -1.59 -6.12 0.59
C SER A 83 -2.34 -7.18 1.39
N VAL A 84 -3.59 -6.88 1.71
CA VAL A 84 -4.45 -7.79 2.44
C VAL A 84 -5.39 -8.48 1.48
N GLN A 85 -5.56 -9.79 1.67
CA GLN A 85 -6.56 -10.58 0.98
C GLN A 85 -7.34 -11.43 1.98
N THR A 86 -8.61 -11.68 1.67
CA THR A 86 -9.45 -12.61 2.42
C THR A 86 -9.49 -13.97 1.73
N ASN A 87 -9.19 -15.05 2.46
CA ASN A 87 -9.27 -16.43 1.96
C ASN A 87 -10.68 -17.03 2.05
N GLN A 88 -11.60 -16.34 2.71
CA GLN A 88 -13.00 -16.74 2.81
C GLN A 88 -13.92 -15.55 2.57
N ASP A 89 -15.15 -15.86 2.18
CA ASP A 89 -16.18 -14.84 1.97
C ASP A 89 -16.55 -14.20 3.31
N ILE A 90 -16.33 -12.88 3.40
CA ILE A 90 -16.76 -12.06 4.52
C ILE A 90 -17.98 -11.27 4.08
N ALA A 91 -19.07 -11.38 4.85
CA ALA A 91 -20.32 -10.68 4.54
C ALA A 91 -20.13 -9.16 4.57
N ALA A 92 -20.74 -8.46 3.62
CA ALA A 92 -20.68 -7.01 3.53
C ALA A 92 -21.15 -6.35 4.84
N GLY A 93 -20.39 -5.36 5.31
CA GLY A 93 -20.65 -4.67 6.58
C GLY A 93 -20.08 -5.38 7.82
N SER A 94 -19.47 -6.55 7.68
CA SER A 94 -18.76 -7.21 8.79
C SER A 94 -17.39 -6.56 9.03
N PRO A 95 -16.92 -6.49 10.28
CA PRO A 95 -15.59 -5.96 10.59
C PRO A 95 -14.50 -6.92 10.08
N VAL A 96 -13.55 -6.38 9.33
CA VAL A 96 -12.45 -7.14 8.71
C VAL A 96 -11.15 -7.01 9.52
N LEU A 97 -10.90 -5.81 10.05
CA LEU A 97 -9.75 -5.47 10.87
C LEU A 97 -10.18 -4.45 11.93
N PHE A 98 -9.77 -4.66 13.16
CA PHE A 98 -9.90 -3.71 14.24
C PHE A 98 -8.51 -3.21 14.66
N VAL A 99 -8.35 -1.89 14.69
CA VAL A 99 -7.10 -1.22 15.10
C VAL A 99 -7.41 -0.32 16.31
N PRO A 100 -6.79 -0.56 17.47
CA PRO A 100 -6.92 0.30 18.62
C PRO A 100 -6.43 1.72 18.32
N ASN A 101 -7.08 2.73 18.92
CA ASN A 101 -6.69 4.14 18.76
C ASN A 101 -5.22 4.38 19.16
N GLU A 102 -4.72 3.65 20.16
CA GLU A 102 -3.35 3.80 20.65
C GLU A 102 -2.28 3.34 19.66
N MET A 103 -2.65 2.52 18.67
CA MET A 103 -1.75 2.04 17.62
C MET A 103 -1.69 2.99 16.41
N ILE A 104 -2.56 4.01 16.37
CA ILE A 104 -2.63 4.96 15.25
C ILE A 104 -1.59 6.05 15.47
N ILE A 105 -0.65 6.17 14.54
CA ILE A 105 0.28 7.30 14.49
C ILE A 105 -0.40 8.45 13.75
N SER A 106 -0.76 9.49 14.49
CA SER A 106 -1.33 10.73 13.95
C SER A 106 -0.46 11.93 14.33
N SER A 107 -0.49 12.99 13.52
CA SER A 107 0.26 14.23 13.81
C SER A 107 -0.09 14.83 15.18
N SER A 108 -1.35 14.69 15.60
CA SER A 108 -1.83 15.13 16.90
C SER A 108 -1.20 14.36 18.07
N LYS A 109 -0.85 13.09 17.87
CA LYS A 109 -0.18 12.26 18.89
C LYS A 109 1.31 12.55 18.94
N VAL A 110 1.96 12.75 17.78
CA VAL A 110 3.38 13.11 17.71
C VAL A 110 3.69 14.43 18.42
N ALA A 111 2.79 15.41 18.36
CA ALA A 111 2.96 16.69 19.05
C ALA A 111 2.84 16.62 20.59
N GLN A 112 2.43 15.46 21.14
CA GLN A 112 2.27 15.23 22.58
C GLN A 112 3.41 14.41 23.19
N GLU A 113 4.37 13.93 22.38
CA GLU A 113 5.61 13.30 22.84
C GLU A 113 6.73 14.32 23.07
#